data_AF-A0AAN9HV04-F1
#
_entry.id   AF-A0AAN9HV04-F1
#
_cell.length_a   1.000
_cell.length_b   1.000
_cell.length_c   1.000
_cell.angle_alpha   90.00
_cell.angle_beta   90.00
_cell.angle_gamma   90.00
#
_symmetry.space_group_name_H-M   'P 1'
#
loop_
_entity.id
_entity.type
_entity.pdbx_description
1 polymer ?
#
loop_
_entity_poly.entity_id
_entity_poly.type
_entity_poly.pdbx_seq_one_letter_code
_entity_poly.pdbx_strand_id
1 'polypeptide(L)'
;MLRHCFRPNQTTIVGLLPCCGRREVILQGKLIHGFGIKAGLCCCAELNNALASMYAKCDDLEGSQLLLDEMADNALDGVVNLWEVNSNG
;
A
#
# COMPACT_ATOMS: atom_id res chain seq x y z
N MET A 1 -10.79 -7.21 -21.39
CA MET A 1 -9.85 -8.19 -21.96
C MET A 1 -8.84 -8.53 -20.88
N LEU A 2 -8.96 -9.69 -20.22
CA LEU A 2 -7.88 -10.27 -19.40
C LEU A 2 -7.62 -11.66 -19.97
N ARG A 3 -6.87 -11.72 -21.07
CA ARG A 3 -6.32 -12.97 -21.62
C ARG A 3 -4.81 -12.89 -21.41
N HIS A 4 -4.24 -13.94 -20.81
CA HIS A 4 -2.91 -14.08 -20.20
C HIS A 4 -2.74 -13.54 -18.77
N CYS A 5 -2.11 -14.36 -17.92
CA CYS A 5 -1.82 -14.17 -16.49
C CYS A 5 -0.95 -12.95 -16.20
N PHE A 6 -1.48 -11.74 -16.37
CA PHE A 6 -0.80 -10.51 -16.01
C PHE A 6 -1.06 -10.23 -14.53
N ARG A 7 -0.05 -10.46 -13.68
CA ARG A 7 -0.06 -9.94 -12.30
C ARG A 7 0.32 -8.46 -12.36
N PRO A 8 -0.57 -7.53 -11.95
CA PRO A 8 -0.23 -6.12 -11.85
C PRO A 8 0.98 -5.96 -10.93
N ASN A 9 2.01 -5.24 -11.39
CA ASN A 9 3.15 -4.85 -10.56
C ASN A 9 2.89 -3.49 -9.89
N GLN A 10 3.79 -3.07 -9.01
CA GLN A 10 3.72 -1.79 -8.30
C GLN A 10 3.44 -0.61 -9.25
N THR A 11 4.19 -0.50 -10.36
CA THR A 11 4.04 0.59 -11.33
C THR A 11 2.64 0.62 -11.95
N THR A 12 2.08 -0.55 -12.26
CA THR A 12 0.71 -0.67 -12.81
C THR A 12 -0.31 -0.13 -11.80
N ILE A 13 -0.14 -0.48 -10.52
CA ILE A 13 -1.06 -0.06 -9.46
C ILE A 13 -0.96 1.44 -9.19
N VAL A 14 0.28 1.97 -9.08
CA VAL A 14 0.54 3.40 -8.89
C VAL A 14 -0.10 4.21 -10.01
N GLY A 15 -0.02 3.75 -11.26
CA GLY A 15 -0.67 4.41 -12.39
C GLY A 15 -2.20 4.40 -12.35
N LEU A 16 -2.81 3.43 -11.66
CA LEU A 16 -4.26 3.30 -11.55
C LEU A 16 -4.86 4.15 -10.40
N LEU A 17 -4.13 4.31 -9.30
CA LEU A 17 -4.60 4.99 -8.09
C LEU A 17 -5.12 6.43 -8.31
N PRO A 18 -4.56 7.26 -9.21
CA PRO A 18 -5.13 8.58 -9.52
C PRO A 18 -6.58 8.53 -9.98
N CYS A 19 -7.01 7.47 -10.67
CA CYS A 19 -8.39 7.29 -11.10
C CYS A 19 -9.34 7.03 -9.92
N CYS A 20 -8.81 6.54 -8.80
CA CYS A 20 -9.52 6.28 -7.55
C CYS A 20 -9.54 7.47 -6.59
N GLY A 21 -8.93 8.61 -6.94
CA GLY A 21 -8.91 9.81 -6.10
C GLY A 21 -10.23 10.60 -6.08
N ARG A 22 -11.37 9.92 -6.16
CA ARG A 22 -12.71 10.53 -6.04
C ARG A 22 -13.54 9.68 -5.09
N ARG A 23 -14.39 10.33 -4.31
CA ARG A 23 -15.16 9.69 -3.25
C ARG A 23 -16.08 8.57 -3.74
N GLU A 24 -16.60 8.66 -4.96
CA GLU A 24 -17.49 7.65 -5.57
C GLU A 24 -16.77 6.33 -5.89
N VAL A 25 -15.44 6.36 -5.98
CA VAL A 25 -14.59 5.21 -6.34
C VAL A 25 -13.62 4.81 -5.23
N ILE A 26 -13.87 5.27 -4.00
CA ILE A 26 -13.04 4.94 -2.83
C ILE A 26 -12.99 3.43 -2.58
N LEU A 27 -14.08 2.71 -2.85
CA LEU A 27 -14.12 1.25 -2.66
C LEU A 27 -13.09 0.55 -3.56
N GLN A 28 -12.93 0.99 -4.80
CA GLN A 28 -11.92 0.50 -5.74
C GLN A 28 -10.52 0.84 -5.23
N GLY A 29 -10.32 2.03 -4.68
CA GLY A 29 -9.07 2.41 -4.00
C GLY A 29 -8.73 1.48 -2.84
N LYS A 30 -9.71 1.15 -1.98
CA LYS A 30 -9.54 0.18 -0.87
C LYS A 30 -9.24 -1.23 -1.36
N LEU A 31 -9.87 -1.68 -2.44
CA LEU A 31 -9.57 -2.98 -3.05
C LEU A 31 -8.14 -3.03 -3.59
N ILE A 32 -7.68 -1.95 -4.21
CA ILE A 32 -6.30 -1.81 -4.68
C ILE A 32 -5.32 -1.82 -3.50
N HIS A 33 -5.63 -1.10 -2.42
CA HIS A 33 -4.83 -1.11 -1.20
C HIS A 33 -4.69 -2.54 -0.64
N GLY A 34 -5.82 -3.23 -0.44
CA GLY A 34 -5.82 -4.62 0.04
C GLY A 34 -5.09 -5.61 -0.89
N PHE A 35 -5.11 -5.36 -2.21
CA PHE A 35 -4.27 -6.11 -3.15
C PHE A 35 -2.78 -5.84 -2.91
N GLY A 36 -2.37 -4.59 -2.70
CA GLY A 36 -1.01 -4.20 -2.37
C GLY A 36 -0.46 -4.95 -1.14
N ILE A 37 -1.27 -5.01 -0.07
CA ILE A 37 -0.94 -5.77 1.15
C ILE A 37 -0.73 -7.25 0.82
N LYS A 38 -1.71 -7.88 0.18
CA LYS A 38 -1.63 -9.32 -0.16
C LYS A 38 -0.50 -9.66 -1.12
N ALA A 39 -0.08 -8.71 -1.94
CA ALA A 39 1.02 -8.85 -2.89
C ALA A 39 2.39 -8.52 -2.28
N GLY A 40 2.45 -8.07 -1.01
CA GLY A 40 3.70 -7.68 -0.35
C GLY A 40 4.31 -6.40 -0.91
N LEU A 41 3.49 -5.50 -1.48
CA LEU A 41 3.95 -4.26 -2.11
C LEU A 41 3.96 -3.07 -1.13
N CYS A 42 3.60 -3.25 0.14
CA CYS A 42 3.52 -2.16 1.12
C CYS A 42 4.88 -1.59 1.55
N CYS A 43 6.00 -2.26 1.24
CA CYS A 43 7.34 -1.71 1.42
C CYS A 43 7.70 -0.66 0.34
N CYS A 44 6.90 -0.54 -0.72
CA CYS A 44 7.17 0.34 -1.83
C CYS A 44 6.70 1.78 -1.53
N ALA A 45 7.66 2.69 -1.34
CA ALA A 45 7.38 4.10 -1.02
C ALA A 45 6.48 4.78 -2.07
N GLU A 46 6.66 4.49 -3.36
CA GLU A 46 5.84 5.10 -4.42
C GLU A 46 4.39 4.64 -4.37
N LEU A 47 4.14 3.37 -3.98
CA LEU A 47 2.78 2.86 -3.81
C LEU A 47 2.11 3.53 -2.61
N ASN A 48 2.81 3.63 -1.48
CA ASN A 48 2.29 4.27 -0.27
C ASN A 48 1.97 5.74 -0.52
N ASN A 49 2.83 6.48 -1.24
CA ASN A 49 2.56 7.87 -1.58
C ASN A 49 1.33 8.04 -2.50
N ALA A 50 1.15 7.12 -3.46
CA ALA A 50 0.00 7.12 -4.33
C ALA A 50 -1.30 6.80 -3.57
N LEU A 51 -1.25 5.84 -2.62
CA LEU A 51 -2.36 5.50 -1.75
C LEU A 51 -2.72 6.67 -0.82
N ALA A 52 -1.73 7.31 -0.21
CA ALA A 52 -1.93 8.49 0.65
C ALA A 52 -2.60 9.63 -0.12
N SER A 53 -2.11 9.92 -1.33
CA SER A 53 -2.72 10.93 -2.20
C SER A 53 -4.16 10.57 -2.61
N MET A 54 -4.46 9.29 -2.79
CA MET A 54 -5.80 8.80 -3.13
C MET A 54 -6.76 8.97 -1.94
N TYR A 55 -6.37 8.50 -0.75
CA TYR A 55 -7.18 8.63 0.45
C TYR A 55 -7.42 10.10 0.84
N ALA A 56 -6.40 10.95 0.71
CA ALA A 56 -6.53 12.40 0.94
C ALA A 56 -7.55 13.05 0.00
N LYS A 57 -7.56 12.68 -1.30
CA LYS A 57 -8.54 13.20 -2.27
C LYS A 57 -9.95 12.67 -2.07
N CYS A 58 -10.11 11.56 -1.36
CA CYS A 58 -11.42 10.97 -1.06
C CYS A 58 -11.98 11.42 0.30
N ASP A 59 -11.26 12.27 1.03
CA ASP A 59 -11.54 12.65 2.41
C ASP A 59 -11.72 11.45 3.36
N ASP A 60 -10.99 10.35 3.10
CA ASP A 60 -11.06 9.12 3.89
C ASP A 60 -9.91 9.06 4.90
N LEU A 61 -10.14 9.71 6.05
CA LEU A 61 -9.18 9.78 7.16
C LEU A 61 -8.89 8.41 7.76
N GLU A 62 -9.90 7.54 7.85
CA GLU A 62 -9.74 6.18 8.40
C GLU A 62 -8.79 5.36 7.52
N GLY A 63 -9.00 5.38 6.21
CA GLY A 63 -8.10 4.72 5.26
C GLY A 63 -6.69 5.31 5.27
N SER A 64 -6.56 6.63 5.44
CA SER A 64 -5.25 7.30 5.57
C SER A 64 -4.50 6.86 6.83
N GLN A 65 -5.19 6.77 7.97
CA GLN A 65 -4.59 6.35 9.23
C GLN A 65 -4.12 4.90 9.17
N LEU A 66 -4.97 4.01 8.64
CA LEU A 66 -4.61 2.60 8.42
C LEU A 66 -3.33 2.45 7.59
N LEU A 67 -3.22 3.19 6.49
CA LEU A 67 -2.01 3.18 5.66
C LEU A 67 -0.78 3.63 6.46
N LEU A 68 -0.88 4.68 7.28
CA LEU A 68 0.24 5.18 8.08
C LEU A 68 0.66 4.19 9.17
N ASP A 69 -0.30 3.54 9.82
CA ASP A 69 -0.05 2.52 10.84
C ASP A 69 0.67 1.32 10.21
N GLU A 70 0.21 0.87 9.04
CA GLU A 70 0.86 -0.20 8.27
C GLU A 70 2.28 0.18 7.84
N MET A 71 2.52 1.43 7.42
CA MET A 71 3.86 1.92 7.09
C MET A 71 4.79 1.91 8.30
N ALA A 72 4.28 2.25 9.49
CA ALA A 72 5.04 2.22 10.72
C ALA A 72 5.40 0.79 11.14
N ASP A 73 4.44 -0.14 11.05
CA ASP A 73 4.67 -1.56 11.36
C ASP A 73 5.73 -2.19 10.43
N ASN A 74 5.66 -1.88 9.14
CA ASN A 74 6.66 -2.34 8.16
C ASN A 74 8.06 -1.75 8.41
N ALA A 75 8.16 -0.55 8.99
CA ALA A 75 9.44 0.04 9.37
C ALA A 75 10.07 -0.65 10.59
N LEU A 76 9.24 -1.16 11.52
CA LEU A 76 9.69 -1.84 12.73
C LEU A 76 10.17 -3.27 12.48
N ASP A 77 9.63 -3.98 11.47
CA ASP A 77 10.09 -5.32 11.10
C ASP A 77 11.57 -5.34 10.68
N GLY A 78 12.05 -4.27 10.03
CA GLY A 78 13.48 -4.09 9.72
C GLY A 78 14.37 -3.92 10.97
N VAL A 79 13.81 -3.41 12.08
CA VAL A 79 14.55 -3.21 13.33
C VAL A 79 14.54 -4.48 14.17
N VAL A 80 13.40 -5.17 14.28
CA VAL A 80 13.28 -6.41 15.08
C VAL A 80 14.23 -7.51 14.60
N ASN A 81 14.42 -7.65 13.29
CA ASN A 81 15.39 -8.58 12.70
C ASN A 81 16.86 -8.30 13.07
N LEU A 82 17.19 -7.11 13.60
CA LEU A 82 18.55 -6.79 14.08
C LEU A 82 18.82 -7.24 15.52
N TRP A 83 17.78 -7.35 16.37
CA TRP A 83 17.96 -7.71 17.79
C TRP A 83 18.08 -9.22 18.02
N GLU A 84 17.50 -10.05 17.14
CA GLU A 84 17.67 -11.50 17.21
C GLU A 84 19.03 -11.98 16.70
N VAL A 85 19.60 -11.31 15.68
CA VAL A 85 20.92 -11.66 15.14
C VAL A 85 22.04 -11.31 16.13
N ASN A 86 21.89 -10.23 16.92
CA ASN A 86 22.91 -9.76 17.84
C ASN A 86 22.81 -10.33 19.27
N SER A 87 21.79 -11.16 19.56
CA SER A 87 21.66 -11.84 20.86
C SER A 87 22.26 -13.25 20.88
N ASN A 88 22.76 -13.73 19.74
CA ASN A 88 23.46 -15.01 19.58
C ASN A 88 24.98 -14.85 19.33
N GLY A 89 25.54 -13.66 19.63
CA GLY A 89 26.96 -13.34 19.55
C GLY A 89 27.63 -13.28 20.92
#